data_AF-A0A7C6YRG1-F1
#
_entry.id   AF-A0A7C6YRG1-F1
#
_cell.length_a   1.000
_cell.length_b   1.000
_cell.length_c   1.000
_cell.angle_alpha   90.00
_cell.angle_beta   90.00
_cell.angle_gamma   90.00
#
_symmetry.space_group_name_H-M   'P 1'
#
loop_
_entity.id
_entity.type
_entity.pdbx_description
1 polymer ?
#
loop_
_entity_poly.entity_id
_entity_poly.type
_entity_poly.pdbx_seq_one_letter_code
_entity_poly.pdbx_strand_id
1 'polypeptide(L)'
;MPLKTEKGFTLVEVVVALLVLAVITAAVVGIYNSGLLAIFQSGKRTEAIYEVQAKLDQAISKGIAEVAETDPPLKIHFQGLEKPIEIEGKIVTKDSDTAFGPQKRKVSASVFIPFVSDAEQ
;
A
#
# COMPACT_ATOMS: atom_id res chain seq x y z
N MET A 1 -21.09 67.47 3.25
CA MET A 1 -20.51 66.11 3.32
C MET A 1 -19.31 66.08 2.38
N PRO A 2 -18.07 65.81 2.83
CA PRO A 2 -16.98 65.68 1.88
C PRO A 2 -17.20 64.41 1.04
N LEU A 3 -17.17 64.56 -0.27
CA LEU A 3 -17.25 63.48 -1.25
C LEU A 3 -16.02 62.57 -1.05
N LYS A 4 -16.27 61.29 -0.74
CA LYS A 4 -15.22 60.27 -0.70
C LYS A 4 -14.49 60.26 -2.04
N THR A 5 -13.18 60.43 -2.00
CA THR A 5 -12.33 60.34 -3.17
C THR A 5 -12.12 58.86 -3.50
N GLU A 6 -12.93 58.32 -4.39
CA GLU A 6 -12.77 56.95 -4.91
C GLU A 6 -11.49 56.90 -5.77
N LYS A 7 -10.37 56.47 -5.18
CA LYS A 7 -9.14 56.19 -5.93
C LYS A 7 -9.33 54.82 -6.61
N GLY A 8 -9.61 54.84 -7.91
CA GLY A 8 -9.62 53.63 -8.74
C GLY A 8 -8.23 52.99 -8.84
N PHE A 9 -8.17 51.75 -9.32
CA PHE A 9 -6.93 51.06 -9.60
C PHE A 9 -6.30 51.56 -10.90
N THR A 10 -4.98 51.68 -10.90
CA THR A 10 -4.22 51.88 -12.13
C THR A 10 -4.21 50.60 -12.96
N LEU A 11 -4.08 50.73 -14.27
CA LEU A 11 -3.96 49.58 -15.17
C LEU A 11 -2.76 48.68 -14.78
N VAL A 12 -1.67 49.30 -14.34
CA VAL A 12 -0.46 48.59 -13.89
C VAL A 12 -0.75 47.73 -12.65
N GLU A 13 -1.45 48.26 -11.65
CA GLU A 13 -1.82 47.49 -10.45
C GLU A 13 -2.68 46.28 -10.79
N VAL A 14 -3.65 46.42 -11.70
CA VAL A 14 -4.50 45.31 -12.14
C VAL A 14 -3.67 44.23 -12.85
N VAL A 15 -2.76 44.63 -13.74
CA VAL A 15 -1.89 43.69 -14.45
C VAL A 15 -0.97 42.94 -13.49
N VAL A 16 -0.37 43.65 -12.52
CA VAL A 16 0.50 43.04 -11.50
C VAL A 16 -0.29 42.08 -10.62
N ALA A 17 -1.51 42.44 -10.20
CA ALA A 17 -2.38 41.58 -9.40
C ALA A 17 -2.74 40.29 -10.14
N LEU A 18 -3.06 40.37 -11.43
CA LEU A 18 -3.34 39.19 -12.26
C LEU A 18 -2.11 38.28 -12.40
N LEU A 19 -0.92 38.87 -12.52
CA LEU A 19 0.32 38.11 -12.63
C LEU A 19 0.61 37.33 -11.33
N VAL A 20 0.47 38.00 -10.18
CA VAL A 20 0.60 37.35 -8.86
C VAL A 20 -0.46 36.26 -8.69
N LEU A 21 -1.71 36.53 -9.05
CA LEU A 21 -2.79 35.56 -8.96
C LEU A 21 -2.53 34.32 -9.82
N ALA A 22 -2.01 34.50 -11.05
CA ALA A 22 -1.68 33.40 -11.94
C ALA A 22 -0.59 32.49 -11.34
N VAL A 23 0.47 33.07 -10.78
CA VAL A 23 1.56 32.32 -10.14
C VAL A 23 1.05 31.52 -8.94
N ILE A 24 0.26 32.16 -8.06
CA ILE A 24 -0.33 31.48 -6.89
C ILE A 24 -1.24 30.33 -7.34
N THR A 25 -2.10 30.58 -8.34
CA THR A 25 -3.03 29.57 -8.85
C THR A 25 -2.28 28.36 -9.40
N ALA A 26 -1.22 28.59 -10.19
CA ALA A 26 -0.40 27.50 -10.73
C ALA A 26 0.25 26.66 -9.62
N ALA A 27 0.77 27.31 -8.57
CA ALA A 27 1.36 26.63 -7.42
C ALA A 27 0.32 25.76 -6.67
N VAL A 28 -0.86 26.31 -6.41
CA VAL A 28 -1.95 25.60 -5.72
C VAL A 28 -2.43 24.39 -6.52
N VAL A 29 -2.63 24.55 -7.83
CA VAL A 29 -3.02 23.45 -8.73
C VAL A 29 -1.96 22.35 -8.75
N GLY A 30 -0.68 22.72 -8.77
CA GLY A 30 0.43 21.76 -8.70
C GLY A 30 0.38 20.90 -7.43
N ILE A 31 0.19 21.54 -6.28
CA ILE A 31 0.07 20.84 -4.99
C ILE A 31 -1.13 19.91 -5.01
N TYR A 32 -2.30 20.39 -5.45
CA TYR A 32 -3.53 19.61 -5.47
C TYR A 32 -3.42 18.36 -6.36
N ASN A 33 -2.86 18.51 -7.58
CA ASN A 33 -2.63 17.39 -8.49
C ASN A 33 -1.70 16.34 -7.89
N SER A 34 -0.63 16.75 -7.21
CA SER A 34 0.29 15.82 -6.55
C SER A 34 -0.39 15.04 -5.43
N GLY A 35 -1.24 15.70 -4.64
CA GLY A 35 -2.02 15.06 -3.57
C GLY A 35 -3.02 14.04 -4.11
N LEU A 36 -3.78 14.40 -5.15
CA LEU A 36 -4.72 13.47 -5.78
C LEU A 36 -4.02 12.22 -6.33
N LEU A 37 -2.90 12.40 -7.03
CA LEU A 37 -2.12 11.27 -7.55
C LEU A 37 -1.63 10.36 -6.43
N ALA A 38 -1.18 10.91 -5.30
CA ALA A 38 -0.75 10.13 -4.14
C ALA A 38 -1.91 9.31 -3.55
N ILE A 39 -3.11 9.89 -3.44
CA ILE A 39 -4.31 9.19 -2.94
C ILE A 39 -4.66 8.01 -3.86
N PHE A 40 -4.72 8.23 -5.18
CA PHE A 40 -5.02 7.16 -6.13
C PHE A 40 -3.97 6.04 -6.09
N GLN A 41 -2.68 6.38 -5.98
CA GLN A 41 -1.62 5.39 -5.85
C GLN A 41 -1.73 4.60 -4.55
N SER A 42 -2.07 5.26 -3.44
CA SER A 42 -2.30 4.60 -2.16
C SER A 42 -3.50 3.66 -2.22
N GLY A 43 -4.59 4.06 -2.88
CA GLY A 43 -5.76 3.19 -3.08
C GLY A 43 -5.41 1.90 -3.81
N LYS A 44 -4.70 1.99 -4.95
CA LYS A 44 -4.25 0.81 -5.70
C LYS A 44 -3.29 -0.09 -4.92
N ARG A 45 -2.44 0.50 -4.07
CA ARG A 45 -1.57 -0.26 -3.17
C ARG A 45 -2.39 -1.07 -2.18
N THR A 46 -3.40 -0.45 -1.56
CA THR A 46 -4.28 -1.12 -0.60
C THR A 46 -5.07 -2.25 -1.27
N GLU A 47 -5.59 -2.02 -2.48
CA GLU A 47 -6.27 -3.05 -3.29
C GLU A 47 -5.35 -4.25 -3.55
N ALA A 48 -4.11 -4.01 -4.00
CA ALA A 48 -3.12 -5.06 -4.22
C ALA A 48 -2.79 -5.86 -2.94
N ILE A 49 -2.76 -5.21 -1.78
CA ILE A 49 -2.55 -5.89 -0.48
C ILE A 49 -3.74 -6.81 -0.16
N TYR A 50 -4.97 -6.31 -0.28
CA TYR A 50 -6.17 -7.12 -0.02
C TYR A 50 -6.31 -8.29 -0.99
N GLU A 51 -5.91 -8.10 -2.25
CA GLU A 51 -5.88 -9.16 -3.25
C GLU A 51 -4.94 -10.30 -2.83
N VAL A 52 -3.72 -9.97 -2.39
CA VAL A 52 -2.74 -10.95 -1.90
C VAL A 52 -3.26 -11.64 -0.63
N GLN A 53 -3.85 -10.89 0.29
CA GLN A 53 -4.45 -11.44 1.49
C GLN A 53 -5.55 -12.45 1.15
N ALA A 54 -6.49 -12.11 0.26
CA ALA A 54 -7.55 -13.01 -0.16
C ALA A 54 -7.00 -14.29 -0.83
N LYS A 55 -5.93 -14.18 -1.63
CA LYS A 55 -5.24 -15.33 -2.24
C LYS A 55 -4.59 -16.23 -1.20
N LEU A 56 -4.01 -15.65 -0.15
CA LEU A 56 -3.42 -16.39 0.96
C LEU A 56 -4.50 -17.06 1.82
N ASP A 57 -5.56 -16.34 2.18
CA ASP A 57 -6.68 -16.86 2.96
C ASP A 57 -7.36 -18.03 2.24
N GLN A 58 -7.50 -17.94 0.91
CA GLN A 58 -8.00 -19.05 0.10
C GLN A 58 -7.03 -20.25 0.12
N ALA A 59 -5.72 -20.01 0.06
CA ALA A 59 -4.72 -21.09 0.13
C ALA A 59 -4.71 -21.77 1.51
N ILE A 60 -4.89 -21.01 2.58
CA ILE A 60 -5.02 -21.53 3.95
C ILE A 60 -6.31 -22.34 4.09
N SER A 61 -7.44 -21.81 3.60
CA SER A 61 -8.76 -22.44 3.75
C SER A 61 -8.91 -23.75 2.98
N LYS A 62 -8.21 -23.91 1.85
CA LYS A 62 -8.23 -25.16 1.07
C LYS A 62 -7.44 -26.30 1.75
N GLY A 63 -6.70 -26.00 2.82
CA GLY A 63 -5.77 -26.94 3.43
C GLY A 63 -4.62 -27.32 2.48
N ILE A 64 -3.58 -27.96 3.01
CA ILE A 64 -2.38 -28.33 2.25
C ILE A 64 -2.60 -29.62 1.44
N ALA A 65 -3.80 -29.82 0.89
CA ALA A 65 -4.16 -31.05 0.17
C ALA A 65 -3.59 -31.12 -1.26
N GLU A 66 -3.04 -30.02 -1.79
CA GLU A 66 -2.76 -29.89 -3.24
C GLU A 66 -1.34 -29.45 -3.63
N VAL A 67 -0.33 -29.48 -2.74
CA VAL A 67 1.01 -29.00 -3.11
C VAL A 67 2.13 -29.97 -2.72
N ALA A 68 2.58 -30.75 -3.70
CA ALA A 68 3.51 -31.89 -3.64
C ALA A 68 4.98 -31.60 -3.25
N GLU A 69 5.27 -30.47 -2.58
CA GLU A 69 6.63 -30.13 -2.16
C GLU A 69 6.63 -29.63 -0.71
N THR A 70 7.20 -30.41 0.18
CA THR A 70 7.46 -30.08 1.58
C THR A 70 8.70 -29.19 1.69
N ASP A 71 8.52 -27.99 2.23
CA ASP A 71 9.63 -27.10 2.61
C ASP A 71 10.34 -27.65 3.87
N PRO A 72 11.61 -27.24 4.13
CA PRO A 72 12.30 -27.63 5.35
C PRO A 72 11.53 -27.20 6.61
N PRO A 73 11.51 -28.03 7.67
CA PRO A 73 10.76 -27.74 8.88
C PRO A 73 11.27 -26.48 9.57
N LEU A 74 10.34 -25.69 10.11
CA LEU A 74 10.65 -24.49 10.87
C LEU A 74 11.21 -24.90 12.24
N LYS A 75 12.46 -24.53 12.52
CA LYS A 75 13.13 -24.84 13.79
C LYS A 75 13.06 -23.66 14.75
N ILE A 76 12.32 -23.81 15.84
CA ILE A 76 12.19 -22.78 16.89
C ILE A 76 13.10 -23.15 18.07
N HIS A 77 13.99 -22.22 18.44
CA HIS A 77 14.89 -22.37 19.58
C HIS A 77 14.36 -21.56 20.76
N PHE A 78 14.11 -22.22 21.89
CA PHE A 78 13.75 -21.57 23.14
C PHE A 78 14.92 -21.63 24.13
N GLN A 79 15.17 -20.54 24.85
CA GLN A 79 16.18 -20.52 25.92
C GLN A 79 15.72 -21.46 27.05
N GLY A 80 16.52 -22.49 27.34
CA GLY A 80 16.22 -23.50 28.38
C GLY A 80 15.75 -24.87 27.86
N LEU A 81 15.56 -25.03 26.55
CA LEU A 81 15.34 -26.33 25.91
C LEU A 81 16.60 -26.75 25.13
N GLU A 82 17.14 -27.93 25.44
CA GLU A 82 18.32 -28.47 24.73
C GLU A 82 18.00 -28.90 23.31
N LYS A 83 16.73 -29.18 22.99
CA LYS A 83 16.28 -29.59 21.65
C LYS A 83 15.34 -28.53 21.05
N PRO A 84 15.58 -28.11 19.78
CA PRO A 84 14.68 -27.21 19.07
C PRO A 84 13.34 -27.90 18.79
N ILE A 85 12.27 -27.11 18.77
CA ILE A 85 10.95 -27.58 18.31
C ILE A 85 10.95 -27.49 16.79
N GLU A 86 10.73 -28.62 16.12
CA GLU A 86 10.61 -28.69 14.66
C GLU A 86 9.13 -28.72 14.28
N ILE A 87 8.69 -27.71 13.54
CA ILE A 87 7.31 -27.61 13.03
C ILE A 87 7.37 -27.87 11.54
N GLU A 88 6.78 -28.97 11.10
CA GLU A 88 6.61 -29.23 9.68
C GLU A 88 5.54 -28.30 9.10
N GLY A 89 5.76 -27.82 7.88
CA GLY A 89 4.81 -26.94 7.21
C GLY A 89 5.30 -26.54 5.84
N LYS A 90 4.60 -25.57 5.24
CA LYS A 90 4.91 -25.06 3.91
C LYS A 90 4.86 -23.54 3.89
N ILE A 91 5.79 -22.91 3.18
CA ILE A 91 5.75 -21.47 2.89
C ILE A 91 4.95 -21.26 1.61
N VAL A 92 3.81 -20.59 1.73
CA VAL A 92 3.00 -20.18 0.59
C VAL A 92 3.27 -18.72 0.29
N THR A 93 3.78 -18.45 -0.92
CA THR A 93 3.99 -17.08 -1.42
C THR A 93 2.94 -16.75 -2.47
N LYS A 94 2.34 -15.57 -2.37
CA LYS A 94 1.37 -15.05 -3.34
C LYS A 94 1.70 -13.61 -3.71
N ASP A 95 1.48 -13.31 -4.99
CA ASP A 95 1.70 -11.99 -5.57
C ASP A 95 0.37 -11.36 -6.01
N SER A 96 0.33 -10.03 -5.99
CA SER A 96 -0.77 -9.26 -6.54
C SER A 96 -0.74 -9.28 -8.07
N ASP A 97 -1.91 -9.39 -8.68
CA ASP A 97 -2.10 -9.16 -10.12
C ASP A 97 -2.18 -7.65 -10.37
N THR A 98 -2.73 -6.92 -9.41
CA THR A 98 -2.78 -5.45 -9.43
C THR A 98 -1.38 -4.85 -9.25
N ALA A 99 -0.99 -4.01 -10.21
CA ALA A 99 0.23 -3.22 -10.14
C ALA A 99 -0.07 -1.76 -9.79
N PHE A 100 0.78 -1.13 -8.98
CA PHE A 100 0.59 0.25 -8.52
C PHE A 100 1.85 1.13 -8.71
N GLY A 101 1.61 2.44 -8.80
CA GLY A 101 2.66 3.44 -9.02
C GLY A 101 3.24 3.47 -10.43
N PRO A 102 4.11 4.46 -10.73
CA PRO A 102 4.69 4.67 -12.06
C PRO A 102 5.59 3.52 -12.51
N GLN A 103 6.16 2.76 -11.57
CA GLN A 103 7.04 1.62 -11.83
C GLN A 103 6.28 0.27 -11.89
N LYS A 104 4.94 0.27 -11.89
CA LYS A 104 4.09 -0.94 -11.91
C LYS A 104 4.52 -1.98 -10.86
N ARG A 105 4.69 -1.53 -9.62
CA ARG A 105 5.12 -2.39 -8.51
C ARG A 105 3.99 -3.36 -8.14
N LYS A 106 4.36 -4.58 -7.73
CA LYS A 106 3.46 -5.59 -7.20
C LYS A 106 3.69 -5.78 -5.70
N VAL A 107 2.68 -6.29 -5.01
CA VAL A 107 2.79 -6.73 -3.62
C VAL A 107 3.04 -8.23 -3.61
N SER A 108 3.94 -8.70 -2.76
CA SER A 108 4.20 -10.12 -2.51
C SER A 108 4.14 -10.35 -1.01
N ALA A 109 3.53 -11.46 -0.59
CA ALA A 109 3.52 -11.89 0.81
C ALA A 109 3.68 -13.41 0.90
N SER A 110 4.39 -13.83 1.95
CA SER A 110 4.69 -15.23 2.24
C SER A 110 4.18 -15.58 3.63
N VAL A 111 3.50 -16.70 3.76
CA VAL A 111 2.97 -17.22 5.03
C VAL A 111 3.41 -18.67 5.20
N PHE A 112 3.88 -19.01 6.40
CA PHE A 112 4.15 -20.39 6.78
C PHE A 112 2.87 -21.04 7.33
N ILE A 113 2.44 -22.14 6.71
CA ILE A 113 1.27 -22.92 7.12
C ILE A 113 1.80 -24.22 7.76
N PRO A 114 1.66 -24.43 9.07
CA PRO A 114 2.08 -25.67 9.72
C PRO A 114 1.18 -26.83 9.30
N PHE A 115 1.75 -28.02 9.15
CA PHE A 115 0.98 -29.25 9.07
C PHE A 115 0.45 -29.56 10.47
N VAL A 116 -0.87 -29.52 10.64
CA VAL A 116 -1.48 -30.00 11.88
C VAL A 116 -1.42 -31.52 11.81
N SER A 117 -0.48 -32.12 12.54
CA SER A 117 -0.56 -33.54 12.89
C SER A 117 -1.82 -33.70 13.73
N ASP A 118 -2.81 -34.45 13.25
CA ASP A 118 -3.95 -34.91 14.04
C ASP A 118 -3.45 -35.79 15.19
N ALA A 119 -2.96 -35.15 16.25
CA ALA A 119 -2.57 -35.77 17.50
C ALA A 119 -3.45 -35.16 18.60
N GLU A 120 -4.69 -35.64 18.68
CA GLU A 120 -5.48 -35.90 19.90
C GLU A 120 -6.98 -36.08 19.54
N GLN A 121 -7.38 -37.33 19.30
CA GLN A 121 -8.65 -37.89 19.76
C GLN A 121 -8.36 -39.09 20.65
#